data_AF-C7YXL8-F1
#
_entry.id   AF-C7YXL8-F1
#
_cell.length_a   1.000
_cell.length_b   1.000
_cell.length_c   1.000
_cell.angle_alpha   90.00
_cell.angle_beta   90.00
_cell.angle_gamma   90.00
#
_symmetry.space_group_name_H-M   'P 1'
#
loop_
_entity.id
_entity.type
_entity.pdbx_description
1 polymer ?
#
loop_
_entity_poly.entity_id
_entity_poly.type
_entity_poly.pdbx_seq_one_letter_code
_entity_poly.pdbx_strand_id
1 'polypeptide(L)'
;MPQKSAKGKEREIDHDLTETDPDLTETDPDLTQSDPDLIDTDDYAVDNEQRYSGSVNLLRAALQLNDEQQVGPSRIYYCNKCGDYLDGRIGPLCLNCRAKDAGLCCYCRERQADPGHSSCTPCRQKKKEQEADRRKKAKEKKVEEKRKSKEEKKTEEKSKKKSKDKRKDKTKNKK
;
A
#
# COMPACT_ATOMS: atom_id res chain seq x y z
N MET A 1 13.82 29.88 -36.61
CA MET A 1 14.91 28.93 -36.33
C MET A 1 14.57 28.12 -35.09
N PRO A 2 14.32 26.81 -35.18
CA PRO A 2 14.03 25.98 -34.00
C PRO A 2 15.33 25.54 -33.33
N GLN A 3 15.51 25.89 -32.05
CA GLN A 3 16.63 25.42 -31.24
C GLN A 3 16.36 23.99 -30.74
N LYS A 4 17.32 23.11 -31.03
CA LYS A 4 17.41 21.72 -30.58
C LYS A 4 18.16 21.71 -29.25
N SER A 5 17.58 21.13 -28.21
CA SER A 5 18.26 20.79 -26.94
C SER A 5 17.94 19.33 -26.63
N ALA A 6 18.80 18.38 -27.02
CA ALA A 6 19.82 17.75 -26.15
C ALA A 6 19.17 17.08 -24.93
N LYS A 7 18.63 15.86 -25.05
CA LYS A 7 19.33 14.56 -24.89
C LYS A 7 20.11 14.46 -23.55
N GLY A 8 19.38 14.21 -22.47
CA GLY A 8 19.91 13.98 -21.13
C GLY A 8 19.64 12.56 -20.65
N LYS A 9 20.63 11.69 -20.87
CA LYS A 9 21.04 10.46 -20.15
C LYS A 9 19.97 9.75 -19.29
N GLU A 10 19.45 8.67 -19.84
CA GLU A 10 18.92 7.52 -19.09
C GLU A 10 20.07 6.91 -18.27
N ARG A 11 19.84 6.69 -16.97
CA ARG A 11 20.69 5.81 -16.15
C ARG A 11 19.97 4.47 -16.08
N GLU A 12 20.45 3.52 -16.85
CA GLU A 12 20.28 2.09 -16.56
C GLU A 12 20.86 1.83 -15.17
N ILE A 13 20.06 1.24 -14.29
CA ILE A 13 20.54 0.58 -13.09
C ILE A 13 20.04 -0.85 -13.24
N ASP A 14 20.94 -1.69 -13.75
CA ASP A 14 20.80 -3.14 -13.79
C ASP A 14 21.94 -3.70 -12.95
N HIS A 15 21.60 -4.27 -11.78
CA HIS A 15 22.23 -5.47 -11.22
C HIS A 15 21.64 -5.79 -9.83
N ASP A 16 20.77 -6.80 -9.82
CA ASP A 16 21.01 -8.06 -9.11
C ASP A 16 21.38 -8.00 -7.62
N LEU A 17 20.39 -8.25 -6.75
CA LEU A 17 20.59 -8.91 -5.45
C LEU A 17 19.42 -9.87 -5.23
N THR A 18 19.52 -11.01 -5.89
CA THR A 18 18.89 -12.24 -5.45
C THR A 18 19.76 -12.85 -4.36
N GLU A 19 19.43 -12.67 -3.08
CA GLU A 19 19.80 -13.66 -2.06
C GLU A 19 18.58 -13.94 -1.17
N THR A 20 18.13 -15.18 -1.37
CA THR A 20 17.13 -15.89 -0.59
C THR A 20 17.84 -16.29 0.69
N ASP A 21 17.28 -16.00 1.86
CA ASP A 21 17.82 -16.44 3.15
C ASP A 21 17.11 -17.76 3.52
N PRO A 22 17.76 -18.94 3.41
CA PRO A 22 17.19 -20.22 3.81
C PRO A 22 17.70 -20.63 5.20
N ASP A 23 16.78 -21.20 5.98
CA ASP A 23 17.04 -22.07 7.14
C ASP A 23 17.72 -21.48 8.38
N LEU A 24 16.89 -21.06 9.35
CA LEU A 24 17.19 -21.18 10.77
C LEU A 24 16.36 -22.36 11.33
N THR A 25 16.85 -23.57 11.11
CA THR A 25 16.42 -24.78 11.82
C THR A 25 17.61 -25.42 12.53
N GLU A 26 18.24 -24.70 13.46
CA GLU A 26 19.12 -25.34 14.45
C GLU A 26 18.30 -25.65 15.70
N THR A 27 17.70 -26.85 15.69
CA THR A 27 17.18 -27.49 16.90
C THR A 27 18.38 -28.15 17.58
N ASP A 28 18.90 -27.51 18.62
CA ASP A 28 19.96 -28.02 19.49
C ASP A 28 19.46 -29.32 20.17
N PRO A 29 20.06 -30.50 19.88
CA PRO A 29 19.65 -31.74 20.50
C PRO A 29 20.80 -32.22 21.38
N ASP A 30 20.93 -31.72 22.60
CA ASP A 30 21.56 -32.54 23.64
C ASP A 30 21.29 -32.05 25.06
N LEU A 31 21.51 -32.96 26.00
CA LEU A 31 21.31 -32.86 27.46
C LEU A 31 19.96 -33.39 27.97
N THR A 32 19.63 -34.62 27.59
CA THR A 32 19.08 -35.58 28.56
C THR A 32 20.09 -36.68 28.81
N GLN A 33 21.16 -36.37 29.55
CA GLN A 33 21.88 -37.40 30.28
C GLN A 33 20.95 -37.90 31.38
N SER A 34 20.33 -39.05 31.13
CA SER A 34 19.63 -39.82 32.14
C SER A 34 20.66 -40.31 33.17
N ASP A 35 20.62 -39.79 34.38
CA ASP A 35 21.15 -40.49 35.55
C ASP A 35 20.18 -41.65 35.85
N PRO A 36 20.60 -42.92 35.75
CA PRO A 36 19.78 -44.05 36.13
C PRO A 36 20.27 -44.51 37.50
N ASP A 37 19.79 -43.89 38.57
CA ASP A 37 19.97 -44.45 39.90
C ASP A 37 18.69 -44.29 40.74
N LEU A 38 18.26 -45.46 41.25
CA LEU A 38 17.20 -45.72 42.22
C LEU A 38 15.75 -45.79 41.74
N ILE A 39 15.45 -47.02 41.27
CA ILE A 39 14.19 -47.71 41.44
C ILE A 39 13.81 -47.85 42.94
N ASP A 40 12.50 -47.99 43.14
CA ASP A 40 11.75 -48.46 44.32
C ASP A 40 11.39 -47.45 45.42
N THR A 41 10.21 -46.85 45.28
CA THR A 41 9.15 -47.03 46.28
C THR A 41 7.75 -46.70 45.72
N ASP A 42 6.96 -47.76 45.70
CA ASP A 42 5.52 -47.91 45.54
C ASP A 42 4.60 -46.71 45.93
N ASP A 43 3.58 -46.51 45.08
CA ASP A 43 2.17 -46.28 45.45
C ASP A 43 1.66 -44.92 45.99
N TYR A 44 2.13 -43.76 45.49
CA TYR A 44 1.38 -42.49 45.66
C TYR A 44 1.51 -41.50 44.48
N ALA A 45 1.16 -41.93 43.27
CA ALA A 45 0.56 -41.03 42.27
C ALA A 45 -0.96 -41.13 42.49
N VAL A 46 -1.69 -40.07 42.86
CA VAL A 46 -2.27 -39.08 41.96
C VAL A 46 -2.97 -38.07 42.88
N ASP A 47 -2.41 -36.88 43.11
CA ASP A 47 -3.23 -35.71 43.55
C ASP A 47 -2.48 -34.36 43.58
N ASN A 48 -1.14 -34.33 43.50
CA ASN A 48 -0.41 -33.08 43.78
C ASN A 48 0.06 -32.26 42.54
N GLU A 49 -0.08 -32.77 41.31
CA GLU A 49 0.32 -32.03 40.09
C GLU A 49 -0.70 -30.99 39.61
N GLN A 50 -1.94 -31.00 40.10
CA GLN A 50 -2.90 -29.93 39.78
C GLN A 50 -2.68 -28.65 40.61
N ARG A 51 -1.88 -28.69 41.68
CA ARG A 51 -1.66 -27.52 42.54
C ARG A 51 -0.49 -26.65 42.10
N TYR A 52 0.49 -27.20 41.40
CA TYR A 52 1.67 -26.44 40.95
C TYR A 52 1.51 -25.81 39.55
N SER A 53 0.56 -26.29 38.74
CA SER A 53 0.21 -25.65 37.46
C SER A 53 -0.79 -24.49 37.61
N GLY A 54 -1.52 -24.43 38.72
CA GLY A 54 -2.43 -23.32 39.03
C GLY A 54 -1.72 -22.03 39.49
N SER A 55 -0.60 -22.15 40.19
CA SER A 55 0.13 -21.01 40.75
C SER A 55 0.94 -20.22 39.71
N VAL A 56 1.53 -20.90 38.72
CA VAL A 56 2.28 -20.24 37.62
C VAL A 56 1.34 -19.47 36.68
N ASN A 57 0.14 -20.00 36.44
CA ASN A 57 -0.88 -19.32 35.63
C ASN A 57 -1.45 -18.09 36.33
N LEU A 58 -1.60 -18.11 37.66
CA LEU A 58 -2.02 -16.94 38.44
C LEU A 58 -0.94 -15.86 38.51
N LEU A 59 0.34 -16.22 38.61
CA LEU A 59 1.45 -15.26 38.55
C LEU A 59 1.62 -14.65 37.15
N ARG A 60 1.43 -15.45 36.08
CA ARG A 60 1.44 -14.96 34.69
C ARG A 60 0.27 -14.00 34.41
N ALA A 61 -0.91 -14.27 34.98
CA ALA A 61 -2.06 -13.36 34.89
C ALA A 61 -1.84 -12.06 35.70
N ALA A 62 -1.17 -12.12 36.85
CA ALA A 62 -0.87 -10.94 37.67
C ALA A 62 0.20 -10.02 37.04
N LEU A 63 1.15 -10.57 36.27
CA LEU A 63 2.11 -9.77 35.49
C LEU A 63 1.51 -9.14 34.23
N GLN A 64 0.40 -9.67 33.70
CA GLN A 64 -0.29 -9.10 32.53
C GLN A 64 -1.18 -7.88 32.85
N LEU A 65 -1.45 -7.59 34.13
CA LEU A 65 -2.32 -6.47 34.52
C LEU A 65 -1.58 -5.15 34.82
N ASN A 66 -0.24 -5.15 34.76
CA ASN A 66 0.56 -3.94 35.05
C ASN A 66 1.28 -3.33 33.82
N ASP A 67 1.18 -3.97 32.64
CA ASP A 67 1.70 -3.43 31.37
C ASP A 67 0.62 -2.69 30.56
N GLU A 68 -0.35 -2.09 31.25
CA GLU A 68 -1.28 -1.13 30.64
C GLU A 68 -0.70 0.29 30.56
N GLN A 69 0.64 0.45 30.65
CA GLN A 69 1.30 1.54 29.94
C GLN A 69 1.31 1.19 28.45
N GLN A 70 0.19 1.51 27.80
CA GLN A 70 -0.04 1.44 26.36
C GLN A 70 1.14 2.05 25.58
N VAL A 71 2.16 1.24 25.29
CA VAL A 71 3.05 1.48 24.15
C VAL A 71 2.28 1.01 22.91
N GLY A 72 1.19 1.73 22.62
CA GLY A 72 0.52 1.60 21.32
C GLY A 72 1.55 1.80 20.21
N PRO A 73 1.33 1.23 19.01
CA PRO A 73 2.31 1.26 17.92
C PRO A 73 2.85 2.67 17.77
N SER A 74 4.16 2.85 18.01
CA SER A 74 4.83 4.14 17.99
C SER A 74 4.44 4.89 16.73
N ARG A 75 3.48 5.81 16.84
CA ARG A 75 3.01 6.60 15.70
C ARG A 75 4.11 7.58 15.40
N ILE A 76 4.97 7.20 14.47
CA ILE A 76 5.96 8.09 13.91
C ILE A 76 5.21 9.16 13.13
N TYR A 77 5.36 10.42 13.52
CA TYR A 77 4.83 11.55 12.79
C TYR A 77 5.97 12.25 12.05
N TYR A 78 5.75 12.66 10.80
CA TYR A 78 6.71 13.43 10.02
C TYR A 78 6.13 14.80 9.65
N CYS A 79 6.97 15.82 9.61
CA CYS A 79 6.56 17.14 9.15
C CYS A 79 6.41 17.18 7.62
N ASN A 80 5.21 17.50 7.12
CA ASN A 80 4.96 17.56 5.67
C ASN A 80 5.69 18.71 4.94
N LYS A 81 6.33 19.64 5.65
CA LYS A 81 7.08 20.75 5.05
C LYS A 81 8.57 20.45 4.90
N CYS A 82 9.21 19.96 5.96
CA CYS A 82 10.65 19.70 5.97
C CYS A 82 11.03 18.20 5.95
N GLY A 83 10.07 17.30 6.16
CA GLY A 83 10.32 15.85 6.24
C GLY A 83 10.87 15.38 7.58
N ASP A 84 11.08 16.27 8.55
CA ASP A 84 11.68 15.91 9.85
C ASP A 84 10.75 15.04 10.70
N TYR A 85 11.37 14.16 11.47
CA TYR A 85 10.73 13.32 12.47
C TYR A 85 10.18 14.19 13.61
N LEU A 86 8.90 14.04 13.92
CA LEU A 86 8.25 14.67 15.06
C LEU A 86 8.28 13.67 16.22
N ASP A 87 9.11 13.97 17.21
CA ASP A 87 9.25 13.13 18.40
C ASP A 87 7.93 13.15 19.18
N GLY A 88 7.27 11.99 19.26
CA GLY A 88 5.86 11.82 19.64
C GLY A 88 5.48 12.28 21.05
N ARG A 89 6.38 12.93 21.79
CA ARG A 89 6.18 13.43 23.15
C ARG A 89 5.77 14.91 23.21
N ILE A 90 6.02 15.72 22.17
CA ILE A 90 5.86 17.20 22.25
C ILE A 90 4.98 17.72 21.12
N GLY A 91 3.72 17.29 21.09
CA GLY A 91 2.68 17.89 20.24
C GLY A 91 3.02 17.96 18.74
N PRO A 92 2.17 18.58 17.91
CA PRO A 92 2.36 18.56 16.47
C PRO A 92 3.38 19.61 15.99
N LEU A 93 4.01 20.39 16.88
CA LEU A 93 4.87 21.50 16.47
C LEU A 93 6.22 20.99 15.94
N CYS A 94 6.36 20.99 14.61
CA CYS A 94 7.67 20.87 13.99
C CYS A 94 8.55 22.05 14.44
N LEU A 95 9.58 21.75 15.25
CA LEU A 95 10.56 22.71 15.77
C LEU A 95 11.20 23.54 14.65
N ASN A 96 11.49 22.91 13.51
CA ASN A 96 12.08 23.57 12.34
C ASN A 96 11.11 24.46 11.55
N CYS A 97 9.81 24.17 11.55
CA CYS A 97 8.84 24.90 10.71
C CYS A 97 8.04 25.97 11.46
N ARG A 98 8.10 26.04 12.81
CA ARG A 98 7.25 26.89 13.66
C ARG A 98 5.77 26.93 13.19
N ALA A 99 5.29 25.82 12.63
CA ALA A 99 4.03 25.81 11.92
C ALA A 99 2.90 25.73 12.95
N LYS A 100 2.19 26.85 13.13
CA LYS A 100 0.97 26.93 13.96
C LYS A 100 -0.15 26.00 13.50
N ASP A 101 -0.04 25.44 12.29
CA ASP A 101 -1.08 24.65 11.63
C ASP A 101 -0.88 23.14 11.79
N ALA A 102 -0.03 22.72 12.72
CA ALA A 102 0.29 21.31 12.80
C ALA A 102 -0.90 20.50 13.32
N GLY A 103 -1.21 19.42 12.61
CA GLY A 103 -2.43 18.64 12.82
C GLY A 103 -3.65 19.16 12.05
N LEU A 104 -3.58 20.28 11.31
CA LEU A 104 -4.66 20.71 10.42
C LEU A 104 -4.57 19.98 9.07
N CYS A 105 -5.74 19.74 8.47
CA CYS A 105 -5.89 19.16 7.15
C CYS A 105 -5.18 20.01 6.11
N CYS A 106 -4.31 19.40 5.30
CA CYS A 106 -3.54 20.10 4.27
C CYS A 106 -4.41 20.74 3.16
N TYR A 107 -5.66 20.27 2.99
CA TYR A 107 -6.57 20.77 1.96
C TYR A 107 -7.45 21.92 2.45
N CYS A 108 -8.21 21.73 3.55
CA CYS A 108 -9.12 22.76 4.02
C CYS A 108 -8.50 23.70 5.05
N ARG A 109 -7.43 23.29 5.75
CA ARG A 109 -6.82 24.02 6.89
C ARG A 109 -7.79 24.39 8.04
N GLU A 110 -9.04 23.95 7.97
CA GLU A 110 -10.07 24.25 8.97
C GLU A 110 -10.27 23.10 9.96
N ARG A 111 -10.06 21.87 9.51
CA ARG A 111 -10.32 20.65 10.30
C ARG A 111 -9.01 19.99 10.68
N GLN A 112 -8.98 19.28 11.80
CA GLN A 112 -7.86 18.40 12.12
C GLN A 112 -7.75 17.28 11.08
N ALA A 113 -6.51 16.95 10.71
CA ALA A 113 -6.21 15.79 9.90
C ALA A 113 -6.46 14.51 10.72
N ASP A 114 -6.89 13.43 10.04
CA ASP A 114 -7.10 12.18 10.75
C ASP A 114 -5.76 11.56 11.15
N PRO A 115 -5.71 10.77 12.24
CA PRO A 115 -4.47 10.14 12.66
C PRO A 115 -3.84 9.28 11.55
N GLY A 116 -2.53 9.43 11.34
CA GLY A 116 -1.81 8.75 10.26
C GLY A 116 -2.00 9.34 8.87
N HIS A 117 -2.69 10.48 8.74
CA HIS A 117 -2.94 11.13 7.45
C HIS A 117 -2.69 12.63 7.50
N SER A 118 -2.36 13.21 6.34
CA SER A 118 -2.16 14.66 6.18
C SER A 118 -3.44 15.45 5.92
N SER A 119 -4.58 14.78 5.78
CA SER A 119 -5.86 15.39 5.40
C SER A 119 -7.02 14.78 6.17
N CYS A 120 -8.07 15.57 6.38
CA CYS A 120 -9.29 15.13 7.04
C CYS A 120 -10.15 14.25 6.12
N THR A 121 -10.98 13.40 6.73
CA THR A 121 -11.81 12.40 6.06
C THR A 121 -12.69 13.01 4.96
N PRO A 122 -13.40 14.14 5.19
CA PRO A 122 -14.20 14.79 4.16
C PRO A 122 -13.39 15.23 2.94
N CYS A 123 -12.21 15.82 3.13
CA CYS A 123 -11.34 16.23 2.02
C CYS A 123 -10.83 15.02 1.24
N ARG A 124 -10.50 13.92 1.92
CA ARG A 124 -10.06 12.68 1.28
C ARG A 124 -11.17 12.03 0.46
N GLN A 125 -12.38 11.99 0.99
CA GLN A 125 -13.56 11.50 0.26
C GLN A 125 -13.82 12.35 -0.98
N LYS A 126 -13.86 13.67 -0.85
CA LYS A 126 -14.04 14.60 -1.98
C LYS A 126 -12.96 14.40 -3.06
N LYS A 127 -11.69 14.20 -2.66
CA LYS A 127 -10.60 13.90 -3.59
C LYS A 127 -10.82 12.58 -4.33
N LYS A 128 -11.23 11.52 -3.63
CA LYS A 128 -11.55 10.22 -4.23
C LYS A 128 -12.71 10.33 -5.23
N GLU A 129 -13.77 11.06 -4.89
CA GLU A 129 -14.90 11.33 -5.78
C GLU A 129 -14.48 12.09 -7.04
N GLN A 130 -13.67 13.14 -6.87
CA GLN A 130 -13.15 13.91 -8.01
C GLN A 130 -12.27 13.05 -8.93
N GLU A 131 -11.47 12.15 -8.36
CA GLU A 131 -10.67 11.22 -9.15
C GLU A 131 -11.55 10.19 -9.88
N ALA A 132 -12.60 9.69 -9.22
CA ALA A 132 -13.56 8.79 -9.84
C ALA A 132 -14.29 9.47 -11.01
N ASP A 133 -14.73 10.72 -10.85
CA ASP A 133 -15.35 11.52 -11.91
C ASP A 133 -14.39 11.74 -13.09
N ARG A 134 -13.13 12.09 -12.82
CA ARG A 134 -12.09 12.20 -13.87
C ARG A 134 -11.90 10.89 -14.62
N ARG A 135 -11.84 9.76 -13.91
CA ARG A 135 -11.72 8.42 -14.52
C ARG A 135 -12.96 8.09 -15.37
N LYS A 136 -14.17 8.44 -14.92
CA LYS A 136 -15.42 8.24 -15.66
C LYS A 136 -15.42 9.05 -16.96
N LYS A 137 -15.14 10.35 -16.88
CA LYS A 137 -15.04 11.25 -18.05
C LYS A 137 -13.98 10.77 -19.05
N ALA A 138 -12.84 10.29 -18.56
CA ALA A 138 -11.80 9.72 -19.44
C ALA A 138 -12.28 8.46 -20.17
N LYS A 139 -13.05 7.57 -19.51
CA LYS A 139 -13.65 6.39 -20.16
C LYS A 139 -14.70 6.79 -21.20
N GLU A 140 -15.57 7.74 -20.88
CA GLU A 140 -16.60 8.25 -21.79
C GLU A 140 -15.96 8.86 -23.04
N LYS A 141 -14.93 9.71 -22.88
CA LYS A 141 -14.18 10.31 -23.98
C LYS A 141 -13.55 9.23 -24.89
N LYS A 142 -12.95 8.19 -24.31
CA LYS A 142 -12.39 7.05 -25.08
C LYS A 142 -13.47 6.30 -25.87
N VAL A 143 -14.66 6.11 -25.30
CA VAL A 143 -15.79 5.46 -25.98
C VAL A 143 -16.30 6.34 -27.13
N GLU A 144 -16.42 7.64 -26.92
CA GLU A 144 -16.84 8.59 -27.95
C GLU A 144 -15.84 8.64 -29.12
N GLU A 145 -14.54 8.71 -28.84
CA GLU A 145 -13.49 8.68 -29.86
C GLU A 145 -13.50 7.36 -30.66
N LYS A 146 -13.76 6.23 -29.98
CA LYS A 146 -13.94 4.93 -30.64
C LYS A 146 -15.20 4.88 -31.52
N ARG A 147 -16.25 5.64 -31.17
CA ARG A 147 -17.46 5.75 -32.01
C ARG A 147 -17.19 6.61 -33.25
N LYS A 148 -16.56 7.78 -33.09
CA LYS A 148 -16.18 8.67 -34.19
C LYS A 148 -15.27 7.98 -35.20
N SER A 149 -14.21 7.31 -34.74
CA SER A 149 -13.31 6.55 -35.62
C SER A 149 -13.99 5.39 -36.35
N LYS A 150 -14.98 4.72 -35.74
CA LYS A 150 -15.79 3.70 -36.43
C LYS A 150 -16.70 4.31 -37.49
N GLU A 151 -17.27 5.49 -37.24
CA GLU A 151 -18.13 6.20 -38.19
C GLU A 151 -17.33 6.70 -39.40
N GLU A 152 -16.15 7.29 -39.17
CA GLU A 152 -15.21 7.69 -40.22
C GLU A 152 -14.79 6.51 -41.11
N LYS A 153 -14.46 5.35 -40.51
CA LYS A 153 -14.15 4.14 -41.28
C LYS A 153 -15.34 3.68 -42.15
N LYS A 154 -16.56 3.75 -41.63
CA LYS A 154 -17.78 3.39 -42.39
C LYS A 154 -18.05 4.36 -43.54
N THR A 155 -17.83 5.66 -43.36
CA THR A 155 -18.03 6.66 -44.43
C THR A 155 -16.96 6.53 -45.52
N GLU A 156 -15.71 6.26 -45.14
CA GLU A 156 -14.61 5.98 -46.07
C GLU A 156 -14.85 4.70 -46.89
N GLU A 157 -15.37 3.63 -46.27
CA GLU A 157 -15.68 2.39 -46.98
C GLU A 157 -16.83 2.58 -47.99
N LYS A 158 -17.88 3.33 -47.60
CA LYS A 158 -18.99 3.69 -48.50
C LYS A 158 -18.52 4.51 -49.70
N SER A 159 -17.60 5.46 -49.52
CA SER A 159 -17.07 6.28 -50.62
C SER A 159 -16.18 5.47 -51.58
N LYS A 160 -15.38 4.54 -51.05
CA LYS A 160 -14.61 3.57 -51.84
C LYS A 160 -15.51 2.66 -52.68
N LYS A 161 -16.63 2.16 -52.11
CA LYS A 161 -17.59 1.32 -52.83
C LYS A 161 -18.26 2.07 -53.99
N LYS A 162 -18.80 3.27 -53.75
CA LYS A 162 -19.40 4.12 -54.79
C LYS A 162 -18.44 4.43 -55.94
N SER A 163 -17.15 4.62 -55.64
CA SER A 163 -16.13 4.90 -56.65
C SER A 163 -15.81 3.68 -57.53
N LYS A 164 -15.84 2.46 -56.97
CA LYS A 164 -15.66 1.22 -57.72
C LYS A 164 -16.83 0.96 -58.67
N ASP A 165 -18.06 1.20 -58.21
CA ASP A 165 -19.26 0.98 -59.03
C ASP A 165 -19.29 1.94 -60.24
N LYS A 166 -19.00 3.24 -60.03
CA LYS A 166 -18.87 4.22 -61.11
C LYS A 166 -17.80 3.87 -62.16
N ARG A 167 -16.73 3.17 -61.78
CA ARG A 167 -15.70 2.72 -62.73
C ARG A 167 -16.18 1.55 -63.59
N LYS A 168 -16.95 0.61 -63.02
CA LYS A 168 -17.50 -0.54 -63.74
C LYS A 168 -18.48 -0.12 -64.84
N ASP A 169 -19.32 0.88 -64.58
CA ASP A 169 -20.28 1.38 -65.59
C ASP A 169 -19.60 2.08 -66.76
N LYS A 170 -18.54 2.86 -66.50
CA LYS A 170 -17.75 3.50 -67.56
C LYS A 170 -17.04 2.50 -68.48
N THR A 171 -16.62 1.34 -67.97
CA THR A 171 -15.97 0.32 -68.78
C THR A 171 -16.97 -0.44 -69.67
N LYS A 172 -18.24 -0.58 -69.26
CA LYS A 172 -19.28 -1.24 -70.06
C LYS A 172 -19.71 -0.43 -71.29
N ASN A 173 -19.78 0.89 -71.18
CA ASN A 173 -20.20 1.76 -72.31
C ASN A 173 -19.12 1.99 -73.39
N LYS A 174 -17.92 1.41 -73.24
CA LYS A 174 -16.79 1.58 -74.17
C LYS A 174 -16.61 0.40 -75.13
N LYS A 175 -17.51 -0.58 -75.09
CA LYS A 175 -17.48 -1.82 -75.87
C LYS A 175 -18.70 -1.86 -76.77
#